data_AF-A0A7H1C4W9-F1
#
_entry.id   AF-A0A7H1C4W9-F1
#
_cell.length_a   1.000
_cell.length_b   1.000
_cell.length_c   1.000
_cell.angle_alpha   90.00
_cell.angle_beta   90.00
_cell.angle_gamma   90.00
#
_symmetry.space_group_name_H-M   'P 1'
#
loop_
_entity.id
_entity.type
_entity.pdbx_description
1 polymer ?
#
loop_
_entity_poly.entity_id
_entity_poly.type
_entity_poly.pdbx_seq_one_letter_code
_entity_poly.pdbx_strand_id
1 'polypeptide(L)'
;MSNFSEREIAQVALGVIQNKRKITTTELIRELEELMNPTGNDADILCGRNDSKFSQKVRNLVSHKNIRLYENPNINISEENGITVFYWVGL
;
A
#
# COMPACT_ATOMS: atom_id res chain seq x y z
N MET A 1 -19.92 3.79 4.97
CA MET A 1 -18.90 4.40 4.09
C MET A 1 -17.60 4.40 4.87
N SER A 2 -16.50 3.90 4.30
CA SER A 2 -15.20 3.87 4.97
C SER A 2 -14.43 5.17 4.75
N ASN A 3 -13.51 5.45 5.67
CA ASN A 3 -12.54 6.53 5.56
C ASN A 3 -11.25 6.15 6.32
N PHE A 4 -10.50 5.19 5.79
CA PHE A 4 -9.30 4.67 6.44
C PHE A 4 -8.19 5.72 6.50
N SER A 5 -7.48 5.80 7.63
CA SER A 5 -6.26 6.59 7.75
C SER A 5 -5.06 5.88 7.12
N GLU A 6 -4.04 6.64 6.71
CA GLU A 6 -2.79 6.04 6.22
C GLU A 6 -2.11 5.14 7.26
N ARG A 7 -2.30 5.41 8.56
CA ARG A 7 -1.77 4.59 9.66
C ARG A 7 -2.44 3.22 9.73
N GLU A 8 -3.75 3.15 9.54
CA GLU A 8 -4.49 1.88 9.49
C GLU A 8 -4.08 1.07 8.26
N ILE A 9 -4.02 1.73 7.11
CA ILE A 9 -3.55 1.11 5.85
C ILE A 9 -2.12 0.58 6.01
N ALA A 10 -1.22 1.33 6.64
CA ALA A 10 0.17 0.92 6.88
C ALA A 10 0.28 -0.38 7.70
N GLN A 11 -0.61 -0.56 8.69
CA GLN A 11 -0.60 -1.76 9.52
C GLN A 11 -1.01 -3.01 8.72
N VAL A 12 -2.04 -2.90 7.89
CA VAL A 12 -2.45 -4.00 7.01
C VAL A 12 -1.41 -4.25 5.92
N ALA A 13 -0.85 -3.19 5.34
CA ALA A 13 0.20 -3.27 4.33
C ALA A 13 1.44 -4.02 4.82
N LEU A 14 1.85 -3.77 6.07
CA LEU A 14 2.96 -4.52 6.68
C LEU A 14 2.66 -6.02 6.74
N GLY A 15 1.45 -6.42 7.12
CA GLY A 15 1.03 -7.82 7.13
C GLY A 15 1.00 -8.45 5.74
N VAL A 16 0.54 -7.71 4.72
CA VAL A 16 0.56 -8.17 3.33
C VAL A 16 1.99 -8.38 2.84
N ILE A 17 2.88 -7.41 3.07
CA ILE A 17 4.29 -7.50 2.68
C ILE A 17 4.96 -8.67 3.40
N GLN A 18 4.71 -8.87 4.70
CA GLN A 18 5.25 -10.00 5.47
C GLN A 18 4.89 -11.37 4.89
N ASN A 19 3.66 -11.50 4.38
CA ASN A 19 3.17 -12.77 3.84
C ASN A 19 3.58 -13.01 2.37
N LYS A 20 4.35 -12.10 1.77
CA LYS A 20 4.77 -12.17 0.36
C LYS A 20 6.30 -11.99 0.27
N ARG A 21 6.97 -12.87 -0.48
CA ARG A 21 8.42 -12.71 -0.72
C ARG A 21 8.76 -11.44 -1.51
N LYS A 22 7.88 -11.06 -2.44
CA LYS A 22 7.99 -9.89 -3.32
C LYS A 22 6.57 -9.38 -3.60
N ILE A 23 6.36 -8.06 -3.55
CA ILE A 23 5.10 -7.43 -3.95
C ILE A 23 5.34 -6.05 -4.56
N THR A 24 4.71 -5.78 -5.69
CA THR A 24 4.71 -4.45 -6.32
C THR A 24 3.68 -3.54 -5.69
N THR A 25 3.81 -2.23 -5.85
CA THR A 25 2.79 -1.26 -5.37
C THR A 25 1.41 -1.53 -5.96
N THR A 26 1.32 -1.96 -7.22
CA THR A 26 0.03 -2.30 -7.85
C THR A 26 -0.61 -3.54 -7.22
N GLU A 27 0.17 -4.57 -6.92
CA GLU A 27 -0.32 -5.76 -6.22
C GLU A 27 -0.70 -5.44 -4.79
N LEU A 28 0.10 -4.63 -4.09
CA LEU A 28 -0.20 -4.18 -2.73
C LEU A 28 -1.53 -3.43 -2.65
N ILE A 29 -1.82 -2.54 -3.61
CA ILE A 29 -3.12 -1.85 -3.70
C ILE A 29 -4.25 -2.87 -3.81
N ARG A 30 -4.14 -3.86 -4.70
CA ARG A 30 -5.19 -4.88 -4.90
C ARG A 30 -5.45 -5.71 -3.65
N GLU A 31 -4.39 -6.22 -3.02
CA GLU A 31 -4.48 -7.00 -1.79
C GLU A 31 -5.12 -6.18 -0.65
N LEU A 32 -4.77 -4.88 -0.55
CA LEU A 32 -5.37 -3.98 0.44
C LEU A 32 -6.84 -3.67 0.14
N GLU A 33 -7.22 -3.51 -1.12
CA GLU A 33 -8.61 -3.32 -1.53
C GLU A 33 -9.46 -4.57 -1.20
N GLU A 34 -8.93 -5.76 -1.45
CA GLU A 34 -9.61 -7.02 -1.11
C GLU A 34 -9.76 -7.22 0.40
N LEU A 35 -8.70 -6.95 1.18
CA LEU A 35 -8.70 -7.15 2.63
C LEU A 35 -9.49 -6.08 3.39
N MET A 36 -9.39 -4.82 2.98
CA MET A 36 -10.00 -3.69 3.70
C MET A 36 -11.38 -3.31 3.15
N ASN A 37 -11.73 -3.77 1.94
CA ASN A 37 -13.01 -3.55 1.28
C ASN A 37 -13.50 -2.08 1.37
N PRO A 38 -12.76 -1.11 0.79
CA PRO A 38 -13.12 0.30 0.87
C PRO A 38 -14.49 0.56 0.23
N THR A 39 -15.32 1.36 0.90
CA THR A 39 -16.69 1.68 0.44
C THR A 39 -17.01 3.16 0.62
N GLY A 40 -17.95 3.67 -0.17
CA GLY A 40 -18.35 5.09 -0.08
C GLY A 40 -17.16 6.00 -0.34
N ASN A 41 -16.81 6.88 0.62
CA ASN A 41 -15.79 7.90 0.42
C ASN A 41 -14.45 7.36 -0.06
N ASP A 42 -13.94 6.27 0.53
CA ASP A 42 -12.69 5.65 0.08
C ASP A 42 -12.79 5.01 -1.32
N ALA A 43 -13.99 4.60 -1.75
CA ALA A 43 -14.25 4.05 -3.08
C ALA A 43 -14.48 5.14 -4.15
N ASP A 44 -14.64 6.41 -3.77
CA ASP A 44 -14.80 7.51 -4.72
C ASP A 44 -13.58 7.64 -5.62
N ILE A 45 -13.82 7.69 -6.93
CA ILE A 45 -12.78 7.97 -7.92
C ILE A 45 -12.39 9.45 -7.87
N LEU A 46 -11.09 9.73 -7.84
CA LEU A 46 -10.58 11.09 -7.88
C LEU A 46 -10.73 11.68 -9.28
N CYS A 47 -11.27 12.90 -9.37
CA CYS A 47 -11.49 13.57 -10.65
C CYS A 47 -10.19 13.70 -11.46
N GLY A 48 -10.20 13.26 -12.72
CA GLY A 48 -9.04 13.27 -13.61
C GLY A 48 -7.99 12.19 -13.30
N ARG A 49 -8.32 11.20 -12.45
CA ARG A 49 -7.46 10.06 -12.13
C ARG A 49 -8.23 8.74 -12.32
N ASN A 50 -7.47 7.65 -12.45
CA ASN A 50 -8.00 6.29 -12.40
C ASN A 50 -7.91 5.68 -10.97
N ASP A 51 -7.47 6.47 -9.98
CA ASP A 51 -7.32 6.03 -8.59
C ASP A 51 -8.59 6.35 -7.78
N SER A 52 -8.95 5.45 -6.86
CA SER A 52 -9.90 5.74 -5.78
C SER A 52 -9.20 6.59 -4.71
N LYS A 53 -9.97 7.23 -3.82
CA LYS A 53 -9.38 7.90 -2.65
C LYS A 53 -8.58 6.91 -1.80
N PHE A 54 -9.00 5.66 -1.71
CA PHE A 54 -8.25 4.59 -1.06
C PHE A 54 -6.91 4.32 -1.74
N SER A 55 -6.92 4.01 -3.03
CA SER A 55 -5.69 3.65 -3.75
C SER A 55 -4.71 4.83 -3.79
N GLN A 56 -5.21 6.07 -3.79
CA GLN A 56 -4.37 7.25 -3.63
C GLN A 56 -3.68 7.32 -2.25
N LYS A 57 -4.38 6.99 -1.16
CA LYS A 57 -3.76 6.91 0.19
C LYS A 57 -2.69 5.82 0.24
N VAL A 58 -2.93 4.67 -0.40
CA VAL A 58 -1.92 3.60 -0.52
C VAL A 58 -0.70 4.09 -1.33
N ARG A 59 -0.91 4.82 -2.44
CA ARG A 59 0.20 5.42 -3.19
C ARG A 59 0.98 6.42 -2.37
N ASN A 60 0.30 7.29 -1.61
CA ASN A 60 0.96 8.25 -0.72
C ASN A 60 1.79 7.53 0.35
N LEU A 61 1.26 6.45 0.93
CA LEU A 61 1.97 5.62 1.91
C LEU A 61 3.30 5.10 1.34
N VAL A 62 3.30 4.63 0.10
CA VAL A 62 4.49 4.17 -0.59
C VAL A 62 5.41 5.34 -0.98
N SER A 63 4.90 6.37 -1.66
CA SER A 63 5.71 7.43 -2.24
C SER A 63 6.31 8.39 -1.20
N HIS A 64 5.62 8.65 -0.10
CA HIS A 64 6.09 9.56 0.96
C HIS A 64 7.04 8.88 1.95
N LYS A 65 7.52 7.68 1.61
CA LYS A 65 8.41 6.90 2.44
C LYS A 65 7.89 6.73 3.87
N ASN A 66 6.67 6.19 4.03
CA ASN A 66 6.13 6.03 5.37
C ASN A 66 7.15 5.33 6.28
N ILE A 67 7.56 6.04 7.32
CA ILE A 67 8.66 5.70 8.23
C ILE A 67 8.56 4.24 8.67
N ARG A 68 7.34 3.71 8.91
CA ARG A 68 7.14 2.33 9.36
C ARG A 68 7.53 1.27 8.34
N LEU A 69 7.32 1.52 7.04
CA LEU A 69 7.70 0.57 5.99
C LEU A 69 9.19 0.68 5.65
N TYR A 70 9.71 1.91 5.64
CA TYR A 70 11.08 2.21 5.22
C TYR A 70 12.13 1.96 6.31
N GLU A 71 11.74 2.04 7.59
CA GLU A 71 12.62 1.71 8.73
C GLU A 71 12.47 0.25 9.17
N ASN A 72 11.61 -0.55 8.53
CA ASN A 72 11.47 -1.95 8.89
C ASN A 72 12.69 -2.73 8.36
N PRO A 73 13.54 -3.30 9.24
CA PRO A 73 14.77 -3.98 8.82
C PRO A 73 14.52 -5.26 8.00
N ASN A 74 13.29 -5.78 8.04
CA ASN A 74 12.88 -6.97 7.30
C ASN A 74 12.22 -6.63 5.96
N ILE A 75 12.17 -5.36 5.56
CA ILE A 75 11.62 -4.92 4.28
C ILE A 75 12.71 -4.24 3.46
N ASN A 76 13.09 -4.85 2.35
CA ASN A 76 13.89 -4.20 1.32
C ASN A 76 12.98 -3.54 0.28
N ILE A 77 13.27 -2.31 -0.09
CA ILE A 77 12.49 -1.53 -1.06
C ILE A 77 13.39 -1.21 -2.25
N SER A 78 12.89 -1.44 -3.46
CA SER A 78 13.60 -1.15 -4.71
C SER A 78 12.65 -0.54 -5.74
N GLU A 79 13.24 0.04 -6.79
CA GLU A 79 12.51 0.54 -7.97
C GLU A 79 12.83 -0.36 -9.17
N GLU A 80 11.80 -0.99 -9.74
CA GLU A 80 11.91 -1.84 -10.94
C GLU A 80 11.01 -1.29 -12.04
N ASN A 81 11.57 -0.86 -13.16
CA ASN A 81 10.83 -0.25 -14.28
C ASN A 81 9.93 0.93 -13.85
N GLY A 82 10.37 1.71 -12.86
CA GLY A 82 9.60 2.83 -12.30
C GLY A 82 8.44 2.42 -11.39
N ILE A 83 8.44 1.18 -10.90
CA ILE A 83 7.48 0.67 -9.93
C ILE A 83 8.23 0.35 -8.64
N THR A 84 7.74 0.90 -7.52
CA THR A 84 8.24 0.52 -6.20
C THR A 84 7.84 -0.92 -5.88
N VAL A 85 8.83 -1.71 -5.46
CA VAL A 85 8.75 -3.12 -5.13
C VAL A 85 9.25 -3.35 -3.70
N PHE A 86 8.48 -4.11 -2.93
CA PHE A 86 8.80 -4.51 -1.56
C PHE A 86 9.21 -5.98 -1.52
N TYR A 87 10.25 -6.27 -0.75
CA TYR A 87 10.77 -7.60 -0.50
C TYR A 87 10.80 -7.86 0.98
N TRP A 88 10.10 -8.92 1.43
CA TRP A 88 10.24 -9.39 2.80
C TRP A 88 11.49 -10.27 2.92
N VAL A 89 12.37 -9.90 3.86
CA VAL A 89 13.63 -10.60 4.15
C VAL A 89 13.74 -11.10 5.58
N GLY A 90 12.69 -10.94 6.39
CA GLY A 90 12.64 -11.51 7.74
C GLY A 90 12.48 -13.04 7.69
N LEU A 91 13.40 -13.76 8.32
CA LEU A 91 13.36 -15.21 8.50
C LEU A 91 12.47 -15.60 9.68
#